data_AF-A0A965IS76-F1
#
_entry.id   AF-A0A965IS76-F1
#
_cell.length_a   1.000
_cell.length_b   1.000
_cell.length_c   1.000
_cell.angle_alpha   90.00
_cell.angle_beta   90.00
_cell.angle_gamma   90.00
#
_symmetry.space_group_name_H-M   'P 1'
#
loop_
_entity.id
_entity.type
_entity.pdbx_description
1 polymer ?
#
loop_
_entity_poly.entity_id
_entity_poly.type
_entity_poly.pdbx_seq_one_letter_code
_entity_poly.pdbx_strand_id
1 'polypeptide(L)'
;MTEQHPEFAEEQAFIDHAYVCLEESRTDALKMRELTTTGPGGTFQARFERNAVDEQLVGRLEKLELGDSALVFGRIDRIALDESGEPTDGIEGFHIGRLAVSDKNREPVVIDWRAPVAEPFYRATGRDPMGLARRRHFIVQGRQLQGIEDELFGEGHLGVGHDEGLGGDDPRAGLRGYSTLLSALERSRSGQLGDIVATIQSEQDEIIRSPQAGVLVVQGGPGTGKTVVALHRAAYLLYTHRFPLEDQGVLVIGPNRVFLRYIERVLPSLGEAGVEQVILADLVPGCGFGGVDTREAARVKGLKKMANVIDKAVADRQRPLKEDVVFPYRTGYVRLRAEASRDIVKAARRRFHRHNQARRFVENEIWNAIAATWRGGDADPEDVREQLRGT
;
A
#
# COMPACT_ATOMS: atom_id res chain seq x y z
N MET A 1 39.67 18.55 18.46
CA MET A 1 38.44 19.34 18.34
C MET A 1 37.90 19.06 16.96
N THR A 2 36.85 18.26 16.85
CA THR A 2 36.19 18.00 15.57
C THR A 2 35.66 19.34 15.07
N GLU A 3 36.24 19.89 14.00
CA GLU A 3 35.71 21.08 13.36
C GLU A 3 34.26 20.80 12.95
N GLN A 4 33.32 21.43 13.64
CA GLN A 4 31.92 21.41 13.27
C GLN A 4 31.76 22.17 11.95
N HIS A 5 30.93 21.64 11.06
CA HIS A 5 30.63 22.26 9.77
C HIS A 5 30.21 23.73 9.98
N PRO A 6 30.68 24.69 9.16
CA PRO A 6 30.45 26.12 9.39
C PRO A 6 28.95 26.47 9.45
N GLU A 7 28.13 25.83 8.61
CA GLU A 7 26.67 26.04 8.55
C GLU A 7 25.87 25.20 9.57
N PHE A 8 26.52 24.52 10.53
CA PHE A 8 25.83 23.60 11.45
C PHE A 8 24.75 24.28 12.31
N ALA A 9 25.05 25.46 12.85
CA ALA A 9 24.11 26.18 13.71
C ALA A 9 22.89 26.70 12.92
N GLU A 10 23.10 27.13 11.68
CA GLU A 10 22.05 27.61 10.79
C GLU A 10 21.11 26.46 10.39
N GLU A 11 21.66 25.30 10.03
CA GLU A 11 20.85 24.13 9.66
C GLU A 11 20.11 23.53 10.87
N GLN A 12 20.70 23.56 12.08
CA GLN A 12 19.97 23.19 13.29
C GLN A 12 18.79 24.13 13.56
N ALA A 13 19.00 25.45 13.43
CA ALA A 13 17.93 26.43 13.60
C ALA A 13 16.81 26.26 12.57
N PHE A 14 17.16 25.89 11.33
CA PHE A 14 16.19 25.56 10.29
C PHE A 14 15.38 24.32 10.65
N ILE A 15 16.03 23.24 11.09
CA ILE A 15 15.34 22.01 11.52
C ILE A 15 14.35 22.31 12.65
N ASP A 16 14.78 23.09 13.65
CA ASP A 16 13.90 23.49 14.76
C ASP A 16 12.70 24.32 14.28
N HIS A 17 12.92 25.24 13.34
CA HIS A 17 11.84 26.00 12.71
C HIS A 17 10.86 25.10 11.95
N ALA A 18 11.34 24.13 11.17
CA ALA A 18 10.51 23.18 10.45
C ALA A 18 9.62 22.36 11.41
N TYR A 19 10.16 21.95 12.57
CA TYR A 19 9.36 21.30 13.61
C TYR A 19 8.32 22.23 14.23
N VAL A 20 8.62 23.51 14.43
CA VAL A 20 7.62 24.50 14.88
C VAL A 20 6.48 24.60 13.86
N CYS A 21 6.78 24.74 12.57
CA CYS A 21 5.75 24.79 11.52
C CYS A 21 4.90 23.52 11.44
N LEU A 22 5.50 22.35 11.68
CA LEU A 22 4.79 21.07 11.77
C LEU A 22 3.79 21.06 12.94
N GLU A 23 4.22 21.47 14.14
CA GLU A 23 3.36 21.53 15.32
C GLU A 23 2.25 22.59 15.17
N GLU A 24 2.55 23.72 14.54
CA GLU A 24 1.53 24.74 14.20
C GLU A 24 0.49 24.17 13.24
N SER A 25 0.93 23.49 12.17
CA SER A 25 0.04 22.81 11.22
C SER A 25 -0.85 21.75 11.89
N ARG A 26 -0.30 20.99 12.86
CA ARG A 26 -1.05 20.01 13.65
C ARG A 26 -2.07 20.68 14.56
N THR A 27 -1.65 21.74 15.25
CA THR A 27 -2.50 22.51 16.16
C THR A 27 -3.68 23.15 15.41
N ASP A 28 -3.43 23.69 14.22
CA ASP A 28 -4.48 24.29 13.39
C ASP A 28 -5.47 23.24 12.87
N ALA A 29 -4.99 22.07 12.45
CA ALA A 29 -5.85 20.96 12.07
C ALA A 29 -6.69 20.44 13.26
N LEU A 30 -6.12 20.35 14.46
CA LEU A 30 -6.85 19.99 15.69
C LEU A 30 -7.94 21.02 16.03
N LYS A 31 -7.63 22.31 15.98
CA LYS A 31 -8.61 23.39 16.21
C LYS A 31 -9.76 23.34 15.21
N MET A 32 -9.45 23.15 13.91
CA MET A 32 -10.49 23.00 12.88
C MET A 32 -11.39 21.80 13.16
N ARG A 33 -10.82 20.69 13.64
CA ARG A 33 -11.57 19.49 14.01
C ARG A 33 -12.49 19.75 15.20
N GLU A 34 -11.99 20.38 16.26
CA GLU A 34 -12.78 20.73 17.45
C GLU A 34 -13.96 21.66 17.11
N LEU A 35 -13.72 22.66 16.25
CA LEU A 35 -14.79 23.52 15.74
C LEU A 35 -15.85 22.74 14.95
N THR A 36 -15.42 21.72 14.19
CA THR A 36 -16.31 20.88 13.36
C THR A 36 -17.13 19.91 14.21
N THR A 37 -16.58 19.38 15.31
CA THR A 37 -17.26 18.40 16.18
C THR A 37 -18.23 19.04 17.18
N THR A 38 -18.02 20.29 17.58
CA THR A 38 -18.76 20.96 18.67
C THR A 38 -20.10 21.61 18.22
N GLY A 39 -20.43 21.57 16.92
CA GLY A 39 -21.69 22.13 16.40
C GLY A 39 -22.94 21.28 16.72
N PRO A 40 -24.02 21.87 17.29
CA PRO A 40 -25.28 21.17 17.55
C PRO A 40 -25.99 20.80 16.24
N GLY A 41 -26.80 19.74 16.29
CA GLY A 41 -27.39 19.05 15.14
C GLY A 41 -28.02 19.93 14.05
N GLY A 42 -27.89 19.43 12.81
CA GLY A 42 -28.55 19.96 11.62
C GLY A 42 -29.27 18.87 10.82
N THR A 43 -29.65 19.21 9.58
CA THR A 43 -30.22 18.31 8.57
C THR A 43 -29.30 17.11 8.30
N PHE A 44 -29.82 16.04 7.68
CA PHE A 44 -29.01 14.88 7.30
C PHE A 44 -27.79 15.27 6.45
N GLN A 45 -27.97 16.21 5.52
CA GLN A 45 -26.90 16.73 4.68
C GLN A 45 -25.78 17.40 5.49
N ALA A 46 -26.11 18.26 6.46
CA ALA A 46 -25.12 18.90 7.32
C ALA A 46 -24.31 17.90 8.15
N ARG A 47 -24.92 16.78 8.57
CA ARG A 47 -24.21 15.70 9.27
C ARG A 47 -23.26 14.95 8.35
N PHE A 48 -23.67 14.69 7.11
CA PHE A 48 -22.84 14.02 6.11
C PHE A 48 -21.62 14.88 5.76
N GLU A 49 -21.82 16.16 5.45
CA GLU A 49 -20.74 17.10 5.16
C GLU A 49 -19.78 17.23 6.34
N ARG A 50 -20.29 17.33 7.57
CA ARG A 50 -19.47 17.36 8.79
C ARG A 50 -18.63 16.10 8.95
N ASN A 51 -19.22 14.92 8.75
CA ASN A 51 -18.50 13.66 8.87
C ASN A 51 -17.39 13.55 7.80
N ALA A 52 -17.67 13.97 6.56
CA ALA A 52 -16.67 13.99 5.50
C ALA A 52 -15.51 14.95 5.82
N VAL A 53 -15.80 16.12 6.39
CA VAL A 53 -14.76 17.07 6.83
C VAL A 53 -13.96 16.52 8.01
N ASP A 54 -14.59 15.90 9.00
CA ASP A 54 -13.89 15.26 10.13
C ASP A 54 -12.98 14.13 9.65
N GLU A 55 -13.46 13.28 8.73
CA GLU A 55 -12.66 12.21 8.12
C GLU A 55 -11.44 12.77 7.37
N GLN A 56 -11.59 13.85 6.61
CA GLN A 56 -10.46 14.53 5.96
C GLN A 56 -9.47 15.12 6.96
N LEU A 57 -9.95 15.70 8.06
CA LEU A 57 -9.11 16.28 9.10
C LEU A 57 -8.35 15.21 9.90
N VAL A 58 -9.01 14.09 10.20
CA VAL A 58 -8.38 12.91 10.81
C VAL A 58 -7.26 12.42 9.90
N GLY A 59 -7.55 12.11 8.63
CA GLY A 59 -6.53 11.63 7.70
C GLY A 59 -5.39 12.65 7.47
N ARG A 60 -5.64 13.95 7.61
CA ARG A 60 -4.57 14.97 7.61
C ARG A 60 -3.71 14.91 8.87
N LEU A 61 -4.30 14.80 10.05
CA LEU A 61 -3.57 14.72 11.31
C LEU A 61 -2.66 13.49 11.35
N GLU A 62 -3.13 12.35 10.85
CA GLU A 62 -2.34 11.13 10.79
C GLU A 62 -1.15 11.25 9.84
N LYS A 63 -1.35 11.91 8.69
CA LYS A 63 -0.25 12.22 7.77
C LYS A 63 0.81 13.13 8.39
N LEU A 64 0.47 13.92 9.40
CA LEU A 64 1.40 14.77 10.13
C LEU A 64 2.11 14.01 11.27
N GLU A 65 1.76 12.76 11.54
CA GLU A 65 2.43 11.96 12.57
C GLU A 65 3.73 11.36 12.05
N LEU A 66 4.85 11.80 12.64
CA LEU A 66 6.20 11.43 12.23
C LEU A 66 6.80 10.27 13.06
N GLY A 67 6.17 9.95 14.21
CA GLY A 67 6.72 9.02 15.19
C GLY A 67 8.11 9.45 15.68
N ASP A 68 9.04 8.49 15.78
CA ASP A 68 10.44 8.72 16.19
C ASP A 68 11.37 9.14 15.03
N SER A 69 10.83 9.33 13.83
CA SER A 69 11.61 9.60 12.63
C SER A 69 12.04 11.08 12.55
N ALA A 70 13.17 11.36 11.90
CA ALA A 70 13.60 12.74 11.64
C ALA A 70 12.80 13.36 10.49
N LEU A 71 12.37 14.62 10.63
CA LEU A 71 11.52 15.31 9.65
C LEU A 71 12.29 15.64 8.37
N VAL A 72 13.48 16.22 8.54
CA VAL A 72 14.38 16.67 7.48
C VAL A 72 15.63 15.80 7.53
N PHE A 73 16.11 15.36 6.38
CA PHE A 73 17.30 14.51 6.29
C PHE A 73 18.28 14.94 5.21
N GLY A 74 17.93 15.96 4.42
CA GLY A 74 18.87 16.55 3.48
C GLY A 74 18.40 17.87 2.90
N ARG A 75 19.24 18.44 2.05
CA ARG A 75 18.99 19.66 1.30
C ARG A 75 19.60 19.52 -0.09
N ILE A 76 18.91 20.05 -1.08
CA ILE A 76 19.44 20.22 -2.44
C ILE A 76 19.51 21.70 -2.77
N ASP A 77 20.59 22.12 -3.40
CA ASP A 77 20.73 23.45 -3.94
C ASP A 77 20.83 23.32 -5.46
N ARG A 78 19.87 23.92 -6.16
CA ARG A 78 19.76 23.92 -7.63
C ARG A 78 20.22 25.25 -8.19
N ILE A 79 20.76 25.20 -9.39
CA ILE A 79 21.00 26.41 -10.17
C ILE A 79 19.62 26.97 -10.57
N ALA A 80 19.36 28.22 -10.20
CA ALA A 80 18.09 28.87 -10.46
C ALA A 80 17.94 29.11 -11.96
N LEU A 81 16.76 28.89 -12.50
CA LEU A 81 16.45 29.11 -13.91
C LEU A 81 15.66 30.41 -14.06
N ASP A 82 15.90 31.17 -15.12
CA ASP A 82 15.10 32.34 -15.45
C ASP A 82 13.72 31.94 -16.04
N GLU A 83 12.87 32.93 -16.32
CA GLU A 83 11.54 32.70 -16.93
C GLU A 83 11.62 32.04 -18.33
N SER A 84 12.78 32.08 -18.98
CA SER A 84 13.06 31.47 -20.29
C SER A 84 13.63 30.05 -20.16
N GLY A 85 13.94 29.59 -18.95
CA GLY A 85 14.55 28.29 -18.66
C GLY A 85 16.08 28.27 -18.79
N GLU A 86 16.73 29.43 -18.87
CA GLU A 86 18.19 29.57 -18.91
C GLU A 86 18.76 29.61 -17.47
N PRO A 87 19.94 29.02 -17.22
CA PRO A 87 20.59 29.08 -15.91
C PRO A 87 20.96 30.52 -15.53
N THR A 88 20.65 30.89 -14.29
CA THR A 88 21.07 32.16 -13.68
C THR A 88 22.14 31.91 -12.62
N ASP A 89 22.80 32.97 -12.16
CA ASP A 89 23.75 32.90 -11.03
C ASP A 89 23.07 32.66 -9.66
N GLY A 90 21.74 32.57 -9.63
CA GLY A 90 20.98 32.28 -8.42
C GLY A 90 21.06 30.82 -8.00
N ILE A 91 20.98 30.56 -6.69
CA ILE A 91 20.86 29.21 -6.13
C ILE A 91 19.54 29.09 -5.39
N GLU A 92 18.74 28.09 -5.75
CA GLU A 92 17.51 27.73 -5.04
C GLU A 92 17.76 26.54 -4.12
N GLY A 93 17.63 26.76 -2.81
CA GLY A 93 17.74 25.70 -1.80
C GLY A 93 16.38 25.08 -1.45
N PHE A 94 16.32 23.75 -1.45
CA PHE A 94 15.16 22.97 -1.01
C PHE A 94 15.57 21.97 0.05
N HIS A 95 14.97 22.05 1.23
CA HIS A 95 15.13 21.05 2.28
C HIS A 95 14.21 19.85 2.02
N ILE A 96 14.81 18.67 1.98
CA ILE A 96 14.12 17.41 1.68
C ILE A 96 13.83 16.66 2.97
N GLY A 97 12.59 16.22 3.10
CA GLY A 97 12.08 15.56 4.29
C GLY A 97 10.99 14.55 3.99
N ARG A 98 10.44 14.00 5.08
CA ARG A 98 9.45 12.92 5.03
C ARG A 98 8.05 13.39 4.71
N LEU A 99 7.76 14.61 5.13
CA LEU A 99 6.47 15.25 5.04
C LEU A 99 6.66 16.63 4.44
N ALA A 100 5.72 17.02 3.60
CA ALA A 100 5.60 18.41 3.19
C ALA A 100 5.16 19.25 4.40
N VAL A 101 5.94 20.29 4.71
CA VAL A 101 5.61 21.26 5.77
C VAL A 101 5.66 22.65 5.16
N SER A 102 4.66 23.47 5.50
CA SER A 102 4.57 24.85 5.06
C SER A 102 4.47 25.79 6.26
N ASP A 103 4.91 27.02 6.07
CA ASP A 103 4.79 28.08 7.08
C ASP A 103 3.38 28.70 7.11
N LYS A 104 3.21 29.76 7.89
CA LYS A 104 1.94 30.51 8.01
C LYS A 104 1.52 31.21 6.72
N ASN A 105 2.48 31.57 5.87
CA ASN A 105 2.24 32.21 4.58
C ASN A 105 1.98 31.17 3.47
N ARG A 106 2.01 29.88 3.80
CA ARG A 106 1.91 28.74 2.88
C ARG A 106 3.11 28.57 1.96
N GLU A 107 4.25 29.11 2.36
CA GLU A 107 5.53 28.84 1.71
C GLU A 107 6.03 27.45 2.13
N PRO A 108 6.52 26.62 1.19
CA PRO A 108 7.03 25.30 1.51
C PRO A 108 8.35 25.41 2.27
N VAL A 109 8.36 24.93 3.52
CA VAL A 109 9.56 24.84 4.36
C VAL A 109 10.26 23.51 4.13
N VAL A 110 9.51 22.40 4.08
CA VAL A 110 10.06 21.07 3.82
C VAL A 110 9.37 20.47 2.62
N ILE A 111 10.16 19.96 1.69
CA ILE A 111 9.70 19.23 0.52
C ILE A 111 9.63 17.74 0.84
N ASP A 112 8.51 17.11 0.51
CA ASP A 112 8.35 15.66 0.62
C ASP A 112 9.27 14.93 -0.38
N TRP A 113 9.99 13.92 0.08
CA TRP A 113 10.89 13.10 -0.75
C TRP A 113 10.21 12.48 -1.98
N ARG A 114 8.89 12.25 -1.92
CA ARG A 114 8.11 11.69 -3.02
C ARG A 114 7.86 12.69 -4.15
N ALA A 115 8.07 13.99 -3.91
CA ALA A 115 7.89 15.02 -4.92
C ALA A 115 8.89 14.87 -6.08
N PRO A 116 8.53 15.24 -7.33
CA PRO A 116 9.46 15.23 -8.46
C PRO A 116 10.69 16.11 -8.24
N VAL A 117 10.52 17.25 -7.57
CA VAL A 117 11.63 18.18 -7.26
C VAL A 117 12.71 17.56 -6.36
N ALA A 118 12.37 16.51 -5.59
CA ALA A 118 13.31 15.80 -4.72
C ALA A 118 14.05 14.66 -5.45
N GLU A 119 13.70 14.33 -6.69
CA GLU A 119 14.34 13.25 -7.47
C GLU A 119 15.87 13.42 -7.61
N PRO A 120 16.41 14.63 -7.88
CA PRO A 120 17.85 14.83 -7.97
C PRO A 120 18.59 14.46 -6.67
N PHE A 121 17.94 14.57 -5.51
CA PHE A 121 18.56 14.16 -4.23
C PHE A 121 19.02 12.70 -4.25
N TYR A 122 18.32 11.81 -4.97
CA TYR A 122 18.65 10.39 -5.04
C TYR A 122 19.41 9.99 -6.31
N ARG A 123 19.07 10.62 -7.44
CA ARG A 123 19.55 10.19 -8.77
C ARG A 123 20.74 10.98 -9.29
N ALA A 124 20.98 12.19 -8.79
CA ALA A 124 22.08 13.00 -9.27
C ALA A 124 23.42 12.31 -8.99
N THR A 125 24.28 12.35 -10.01
CA THR A 125 25.65 11.86 -9.99
C THR A 125 26.58 12.92 -10.55
N GLY A 126 27.89 12.84 -10.32
CA GLY A 126 28.83 13.78 -10.93
C GLY A 126 28.79 13.83 -12.48
N ARG A 127 28.27 12.78 -13.13
CA ARG A 127 28.10 12.74 -14.60
C ARG A 127 26.78 13.31 -15.08
N ASP A 128 25.73 13.14 -14.29
CA ASP A 128 24.40 13.69 -14.54
C ASP A 128 23.93 14.39 -13.26
N PRO A 129 24.26 15.68 -13.10
CA PRO A 129 23.98 16.42 -11.88
C PRO A 129 22.50 16.80 -11.74
N MET A 130 21.68 16.60 -12.79
CA MET A 130 20.25 16.92 -12.78
C MET A 130 19.93 18.36 -12.30
N GLY A 131 20.80 19.32 -12.63
CA GLY A 131 20.67 20.73 -12.26
C GLY A 131 21.07 21.07 -10.81
N LEU A 132 21.63 20.11 -10.06
CA LEU A 132 22.19 20.37 -8.73
C LEU A 132 23.52 21.11 -8.82
N ALA A 133 23.71 22.06 -7.91
CA ALA A 133 25.01 22.60 -7.54
C ALA A 133 25.55 21.89 -6.29
N ARG A 134 24.67 21.60 -5.32
CA ARG A 134 25.03 20.92 -4.07
C ARG A 134 23.92 19.97 -3.59
N ARG A 135 24.33 18.82 -3.05
CA ARG A 135 23.49 17.92 -2.25
C ARG A 135 24.11 17.84 -0.85
N ARG A 136 23.28 18.05 0.16
CA ARG A 136 23.66 18.00 1.55
C ARG A 136 22.87 16.90 2.26
N HIS A 137 23.56 16.02 2.96
CA HIS A 137 22.96 15.00 3.82
C HIS A 137 23.06 15.40 5.28
N PHE A 138 21.98 15.20 6.02
CA PHE A 138 21.94 15.45 7.46
C PHE A 138 21.95 14.14 8.23
N ILE A 139 22.87 14.04 9.19
CA ILE A 139 22.85 12.97 10.18
C ILE A 139 22.04 13.48 11.36
N VAL A 140 20.76 13.11 11.42
CA VAL A 140 19.82 13.60 12.45
C VAL A 140 19.40 12.48 13.39
N GLN A 141 19.18 12.82 14.65
CA GLN A 141 18.49 11.97 15.64
C GLN A 141 17.34 12.77 16.26
N GLY A 142 16.10 12.41 15.91
CA GLY A 142 14.93 13.20 16.27
C GLY A 142 15.02 14.61 15.68
N ARG A 143 15.17 15.61 16.56
CA ARG A 143 15.35 17.03 16.18
C ARG A 143 16.81 17.50 16.16
N GLN A 144 17.74 16.67 16.63
CA GLN A 144 19.14 17.07 16.79
C GLN A 144 19.96 16.67 15.58
N LEU A 145 20.56 17.66 14.94
CA LEU A 145 21.58 17.49 13.92
C LEU A 145 22.88 17.01 14.60
N GLN A 146 23.52 16.01 14.03
CA GLN A 146 24.77 15.42 14.53
C GLN A 146 25.92 15.61 13.54
N GLY A 147 25.60 15.72 12.25
CA GLY A 147 26.58 15.88 11.20
C GLY A 147 25.96 16.35 9.89
N ILE A 148 26.79 16.98 9.07
CA ILE A 148 26.45 17.46 7.73
C ILE A 148 27.49 16.87 6.77
N GLU A 149 27.03 16.35 5.64
CA GLU A 149 27.88 15.89 4.55
C GLU A 149 27.48 16.58 3.25
N ASP A 150 28.41 17.33 2.65
CA ASP A 150 28.19 18.06 1.41
C ASP A 150 28.80 17.35 0.21
N GLU A 151 28.03 17.34 -0.87
CA GLU A 151 28.40 16.81 -2.17
C GLU A 151 28.15 17.89 -3.22
N LEU A 152 29.18 18.23 -3.98
CA LEU A 152 29.16 19.32 -4.95
C LEU A 152 29.14 18.77 -6.38
N PHE A 153 28.43 19.46 -7.26
CA PHE A 153 28.20 19.09 -8.64
C PHE A 153 28.54 20.28 -9.56
N GLY A 154 29.20 20.03 -10.70
CA GLY A 154 29.58 21.08 -11.66
C GLY A 154 30.98 20.88 -12.24
N GLU A 155 31.47 21.86 -13.03
CA GLU A 155 32.83 21.80 -13.57
C GLU A 155 33.87 21.66 -12.44
N GLY A 156 34.74 20.66 -12.55
CA GLY A 156 35.74 20.32 -11.53
C GLY A 156 35.24 19.46 -10.36
N HIS A 157 33.94 19.18 -10.27
CA HIS A 157 33.32 18.51 -9.11
C HIS A 157 32.58 17.24 -9.55
N LEU A 158 33.13 16.06 -9.22
CA LEU A 158 32.55 14.75 -9.56
C LEU A 158 31.62 14.18 -8.47
N GLY A 159 31.09 15.01 -7.57
CA GLY A 159 30.22 14.52 -6.48
C GLY A 159 30.98 13.93 -5.29
N VAL A 160 32.16 14.45 -4.95
CA VAL A 160 32.88 14.12 -3.70
C VAL A 160 33.43 15.41 -3.09
N GLY A 161 32.97 15.80 -1.90
CA GLY A 161 33.28 17.10 -1.31
C GLY A 161 34.67 17.18 -0.65
N HIS A 162 35.61 17.87 -1.31
CA HIS A 162 36.16 19.19 -0.92
C HIS A 162 37.02 19.71 -2.07
N ASP A 163 37.02 21.03 -2.26
CA ASP A 163 37.76 21.78 -3.28
C ASP A 163 39.28 21.86 -2.97
N GLU A 164 39.94 20.70 -2.91
CA GLU A 164 41.38 20.60 -3.07
C GLU A 164 41.65 19.90 -4.40
N GLY A 165 41.69 20.71 -5.46
CA GLY A 165 42.01 20.24 -6.80
C GLY A 165 43.25 19.34 -6.79
N LEU A 166 43.10 18.12 -7.33
CA LEU A 166 44.15 17.24 -7.87
C LEU A 166 45.59 17.47 -7.33
N GLY A 167 45.78 17.48 -6.01
CA GLY A 167 47.05 17.89 -5.40
C GLY A 167 47.40 17.26 -4.05
N GLY A 168 46.56 16.37 -3.51
CA GLY A 168 46.80 15.69 -2.24
C GLY A 168 46.88 14.18 -2.40
N ASP A 169 48.06 13.61 -2.18
CA ASP A 169 48.40 12.19 -2.30
C ASP A 169 47.86 11.34 -1.11
N ASP A 170 46.61 11.57 -0.68
CA ASP A 170 45.96 10.80 0.40
C ASP A 170 44.80 9.92 -0.14
N PRO A 171 45.01 8.59 -0.28
CA PRO A 171 43.99 7.64 -0.76
C PRO A 171 42.75 7.51 0.13
N ARG A 172 42.71 8.16 1.30
CA ARG A 172 41.60 8.07 2.26
C ARG A 172 40.53 9.15 2.09
N ALA A 173 40.77 10.18 1.27
CA ALA A 173 39.83 11.28 1.05
C ALA A 173 38.65 10.91 0.11
N GLY A 174 38.80 9.86 -0.72
CA GLY A 174 37.78 9.43 -1.69
C GLY A 174 36.55 8.69 -1.13
N LEU A 175 36.41 8.56 0.18
CA LEU A 175 35.39 7.72 0.83
C LEU A 175 34.27 8.51 1.56
N ARG A 176 34.26 9.84 1.49
CA ARG A 176 33.32 10.70 2.25
C ARG A 176 31.87 10.74 1.76
N GLY A 177 31.52 10.05 0.67
CA GLY A 177 30.12 9.89 0.23
C GLY A 177 29.41 8.66 0.83
N TYR A 178 30.14 7.77 1.51
CA TYR A 178 29.58 6.52 2.09
C TYR A 178 29.38 6.59 3.61
N SER A 179 29.78 7.67 4.30
CA SER A 179 29.76 7.75 5.76
C SER A 179 28.36 7.90 6.37
N THR A 180 27.43 8.59 5.70
CA THR A 180 25.99 8.57 6.03
C THR A 180 25.39 7.18 5.88
N LEU A 181 25.71 6.47 4.79
CA LEU A 181 25.28 5.09 4.59
C LEU A 181 25.88 4.13 5.63
N LEU A 182 27.17 4.29 5.96
CA LEU A 182 27.85 3.53 7.01
C LEU A 182 27.26 3.81 8.40
N SER A 183 26.96 5.07 8.71
CA SER A 183 26.31 5.48 9.97
C SER A 183 24.88 4.93 10.07
N ALA A 184 24.14 4.89 8.96
CA ALA A 184 22.82 4.24 8.90
C ALA A 184 22.92 2.71 9.02
N LEU A 185 23.95 2.08 8.42
CA LEU A 185 24.22 0.65 8.56
C LEU A 185 24.49 0.25 10.01
N GLU A 186 25.23 1.08 10.76
CA GLU A 186 25.49 0.86 12.20
C GLU A 186 24.20 0.93 13.04
N ARG A 187 23.26 1.83 12.69
CA ARG A 187 21.95 1.94 13.36
C ARG A 187 21.01 0.76 13.07
N SER A 188 21.14 0.09 11.91
CA SER A 188 20.25 -1.01 11.51
C SER A 188 20.32 -2.29 12.37
N ARG A 189 21.25 -2.36 13.33
CA ARG A 189 21.49 -3.56 14.17
C ARG A 189 20.41 -3.80 15.25
N SER A 190 19.38 -2.97 15.35
CA SER A 190 18.31 -3.06 16.37
C SER A 190 17.26 -4.15 16.11
N GLY A 191 17.41 -4.98 15.06
CA GLY A 191 16.48 -6.07 14.74
C GLY A 191 15.14 -5.61 14.13
N GLN A 192 14.99 -4.32 13.88
CA GLN A 192 13.85 -3.69 13.21
C GLN A 192 14.27 -3.20 11.82
N LEU A 193 13.33 -3.07 10.87
CA LEU A 193 13.65 -2.49 9.57
C LEU A 193 13.90 -1.01 9.80
N GLY A 194 15.16 -0.60 9.66
CA GLY A 194 15.53 0.81 9.75
C GLY A 194 14.87 1.60 8.62
N ASP A 195 14.54 2.84 8.92
CA ASP A 195 14.06 3.77 7.93
C ASP A 195 15.19 4.13 6.95
N ILE A 196 14.99 3.84 5.67
CA ILE A 196 16.02 4.01 4.63
C ILE A 196 15.83 5.27 3.80
N VAL A 197 14.81 6.11 4.05
CA VAL A 197 14.46 7.20 3.11
C VAL A 197 15.64 8.13 2.84
N ALA A 198 16.46 8.40 3.85
CA ALA A 198 17.67 9.22 3.72
C ALA A 198 18.83 8.52 3.00
N THR A 199 18.77 7.20 2.81
CA THR A 199 19.85 6.35 2.27
C THR A 199 19.42 5.54 1.05
N ILE A 200 18.25 5.83 0.47
CA ILE A 200 17.82 5.23 -0.79
C ILE A 200 18.90 5.47 -1.85
N GLN A 201 19.36 4.39 -2.46
CA GLN A 201 20.37 4.44 -3.52
C GLN A 201 19.73 4.76 -4.86
N SER A 202 20.50 5.26 -5.82
CA SER A 202 19.98 5.65 -7.14
C SER A 202 19.27 4.50 -7.87
N GLU A 203 19.82 3.27 -7.83
CA GLU A 203 19.16 2.10 -8.45
C GLU A 203 17.86 1.70 -7.75
N GLN A 204 17.76 1.98 -6.44
CA GLN A 204 16.54 1.72 -5.68
C GLN A 204 15.47 2.78 -6.00
N ASP A 205 15.86 4.05 -6.13
CA ASP A 205 14.96 5.14 -6.52
C ASP A 205 14.41 4.92 -7.93
N GLU A 206 15.23 4.43 -8.88
CA GLU A 206 14.77 4.07 -10.22
C GLU A 206 13.64 3.02 -10.16
N ILE A 207 13.79 2.00 -9.31
CA ILE A 207 12.75 0.98 -9.09
C ILE A 207 11.50 1.63 -8.47
N ILE A 208 11.68 2.48 -7.45
CA ILE A 208 10.59 3.17 -6.73
C ILE A 208 9.79 4.05 -7.68
N ARG A 209 10.45 4.85 -8.52
CA ARG A 209 9.83 5.81 -9.45
C ARG A 209 9.50 5.23 -10.81
N SER A 210 9.81 3.95 -11.07
CA SER A 210 9.50 3.32 -12.36
C SER A 210 8.00 3.41 -12.70
N PRO A 211 7.61 3.50 -13.99
CA PRO A 211 6.21 3.69 -14.39
C PRO A 211 5.24 2.67 -13.77
N GLN A 212 4.01 3.08 -13.49
CA GLN A 212 3.01 2.22 -12.84
C GLN A 212 2.51 1.05 -13.71
N ALA A 213 2.59 1.17 -15.03
CA ALA A 213 1.92 0.24 -15.95
C ALA A 213 2.64 -1.12 -16.05
N GLY A 214 1.89 -2.20 -15.81
CA GLY A 214 2.35 -3.57 -16.03
C GLY A 214 2.82 -4.29 -14.76
N VAL A 215 3.71 -5.27 -14.93
CA VAL A 215 4.25 -6.09 -13.85
C VAL A 215 5.73 -5.76 -13.69
N LEU A 216 6.11 -5.31 -12.49
CA LEU A 216 7.51 -5.09 -12.11
C LEU A 216 7.99 -6.23 -11.22
N VAL A 217 9.10 -6.87 -11.61
CA VAL A 217 9.75 -7.90 -10.80
C VAL A 217 11.06 -7.36 -10.25
N VAL A 218 11.15 -7.25 -8.93
CA VAL A 218 12.37 -6.78 -8.24
C VAL A 218 13.15 -7.99 -7.74
N GLN A 219 14.28 -8.29 -8.40
CA GLN A 219 15.18 -9.38 -8.04
C GLN A 219 16.52 -8.84 -7.55
N GLY A 220 17.10 -9.47 -6.53
CA GLY A 220 18.36 -9.05 -5.93
C GLY A 220 18.80 -10.00 -4.83
N GLY A 221 20.08 -9.93 -4.43
CA GLY A 221 20.67 -10.79 -3.41
C GLY A 221 20.10 -10.57 -2.00
N PRO A 222 20.34 -11.48 -1.03
CA PRO A 222 19.98 -11.25 0.37
C PRO A 222 20.55 -9.90 0.87
N GLY A 223 19.78 -9.16 1.67
CA GLY A 223 20.22 -7.89 2.25
C GLY A 223 20.11 -6.66 1.36
N THR A 224 19.75 -6.77 0.07
CA THR A 224 19.67 -5.61 -0.85
C THR A 224 18.44 -4.71 -0.67
N GLY A 225 17.70 -4.82 0.44
CA GLY A 225 16.57 -3.92 0.73
C GLY A 225 15.30 -4.11 -0.11
N LYS A 226 15.15 -5.17 -0.90
CA LYS A 226 14.01 -5.39 -1.83
C LYS A 226 12.62 -5.11 -1.22
N THR A 227 12.35 -5.65 -0.04
CA THR A 227 11.07 -5.44 0.65
C THR A 227 10.84 -3.96 0.92
N VAL A 228 11.88 -3.28 1.39
CA VAL A 228 11.83 -1.85 1.69
C VAL A 228 11.56 -1.04 0.42
N VAL A 229 12.29 -1.34 -0.66
CA VAL A 229 12.12 -0.73 -1.99
C VAL A 229 10.70 -0.92 -2.51
N ALA A 230 10.14 -2.13 -2.40
CA ALA A 230 8.77 -2.41 -2.83
C ALA A 230 7.72 -1.61 -2.04
N LEU A 231 7.92 -1.44 -0.73
CA LEU A 231 7.01 -0.67 0.12
C LEU A 231 7.11 0.83 -0.15
N HIS A 232 8.32 1.36 -0.34
CA HIS A 232 8.53 2.76 -0.71
C HIS A 232 7.98 3.06 -2.09
N ARG A 233 8.07 2.09 -3.02
CA ARG A 233 7.38 2.15 -4.31
C ARG A 233 5.87 2.30 -4.15
N ALA A 234 5.25 1.49 -3.30
CA ALA A 234 3.81 1.59 -3.03
C ALA A 234 3.43 2.99 -2.48
N ALA A 235 4.21 3.52 -1.53
CA ALA A 235 4.01 4.87 -1.00
C ALA A 235 4.21 5.97 -2.05
N TYR A 236 5.18 5.82 -2.95
CA TYR A 236 5.40 6.73 -4.07
C TYR A 236 4.22 6.71 -5.06
N LEU A 237 3.75 5.52 -5.45
CA LEU A 237 2.62 5.37 -6.36
C LEU A 237 1.33 5.97 -5.77
N LEU A 238 1.07 5.76 -4.48
CA LEU A 238 -0.08 6.37 -3.77
C LEU A 238 0.01 7.90 -3.70
N TYR A 239 1.22 8.44 -3.61
CA TYR A 239 1.45 9.89 -3.63
C TYR A 239 1.27 10.48 -5.03
N THR A 240 1.94 9.91 -6.04
CA THR A 240 1.99 10.45 -7.41
C THR A 240 0.73 10.16 -8.21
N HIS A 241 0.10 9.00 -8.01
CA HIS A 241 -1.08 8.53 -8.76
C HIS A 241 -2.33 8.45 -7.86
N ARG A 242 -2.53 9.52 -7.08
CA ARG A 242 -3.61 9.68 -6.11
C ARG A 242 -4.99 9.34 -6.70
N PHE A 243 -5.33 9.92 -7.86
CA PHE A 243 -6.45 9.49 -8.71
C PHE A 243 -5.89 8.50 -9.75
N PRO A 244 -6.05 7.16 -9.66
CA PRO A 244 -7.23 6.37 -9.27
C PRO A 244 -7.03 5.39 -8.09
N LEU A 245 -5.90 5.48 -7.36
CA LEU A 245 -5.51 4.50 -6.34
C LEU A 245 -6.10 4.76 -4.96
N GLU A 246 -6.55 5.99 -4.65
CA GLU A 246 -7.21 6.28 -3.37
C GLU A 246 -8.47 5.42 -3.14
N ASP A 247 -9.24 5.14 -4.20
CA ASP A 247 -10.45 4.31 -4.11
C ASP A 247 -10.18 2.80 -4.28
N GLN A 248 -9.07 2.44 -4.95
CA GLN A 248 -8.75 1.03 -5.27
C GLN A 248 -7.88 0.35 -4.20
N GLY A 249 -7.14 1.15 -3.43
CA GLY A 249 -6.22 0.68 -2.42
C GLY A 249 -5.01 -0.09 -2.98
N VAL A 250 -4.15 -0.54 -2.07
CA VAL A 250 -2.96 -1.35 -2.37
C VAL A 250 -3.02 -2.63 -1.54
N LEU A 251 -3.05 -3.78 -2.19
CA LEU A 251 -3.01 -5.07 -1.50
C LEU A 251 -1.57 -5.56 -1.33
N VAL A 252 -1.09 -5.62 -0.09
CA VAL A 252 0.21 -6.19 0.26
C VAL A 252 0.02 -7.59 0.80
N ILE A 253 0.53 -8.59 0.06
CA ILE A 253 0.45 -10.00 0.46
C ILE A 253 1.76 -10.43 1.10
N GLY A 254 1.71 -10.73 2.40
CA GLY A 254 2.84 -11.22 3.17
C GLY A 254 2.87 -12.74 3.33
N PRO A 255 4.03 -13.33 3.66
CA PRO A 255 4.15 -14.76 3.94
C PRO A 255 3.55 -15.15 5.30
N ASN A 256 3.55 -14.24 6.28
CA ASN A 256 3.01 -14.46 7.62
C ASN A 256 2.72 -13.13 8.34
N ARG A 257 1.94 -13.17 9.42
CA ARG A 257 1.54 -11.97 10.17
C ARG A 257 2.67 -11.28 10.93
N VAL A 258 3.75 -11.99 11.28
CA VAL A 258 4.93 -11.38 11.93
C VAL A 258 5.63 -10.45 10.94
N PHE A 259 5.76 -10.90 9.68
CA PHE A 259 6.30 -10.10 8.60
C PHE A 259 5.44 -8.88 8.29
N LEU A 260 4.10 -9.01 8.31
CA LEU A 260 3.20 -7.87 8.12
C LEU A 260 3.35 -6.81 9.23
N ARG A 261 3.35 -7.22 10.50
CA ARG A 261 3.63 -6.29 11.61
C ARG A 261 4.99 -5.61 11.53
N TYR A 262 5.96 -6.29 10.93
CA TYR A 262 7.30 -5.74 10.74
C TYR A 262 7.32 -4.62 9.67
N ILE A 263 6.46 -4.69 8.66
CA ILE A 263 6.38 -3.66 7.61
C ILE A 263 5.46 -2.48 7.98
N GLU A 264 4.44 -2.69 8.82
CA GLU A 264 3.55 -1.62 9.33
C GLU A 264 4.32 -0.46 9.98
N ARG A 265 5.46 -0.74 10.62
CA ARG A 265 6.27 0.27 11.33
C ARG A 265 7.13 1.14 10.41
N VAL A 266 7.35 0.71 9.18
CA VAL A 266 8.26 1.40 8.24
C VAL A 266 7.51 2.48 7.48
N LEU A 267 6.20 2.30 7.30
CA LEU A 267 5.32 3.26 6.68
C LEU A 267 3.96 3.21 7.41
N PRO A 268 3.89 3.80 8.63
CA PRO A 268 2.65 3.83 9.41
C PRO A 268 1.48 4.42 8.61
N SER A 269 1.79 5.41 7.76
CA SER A 269 0.83 6.12 6.92
C SER A 269 0.30 5.35 5.70
N LEU A 270 0.79 4.13 5.43
CA LEU A 270 0.22 3.29 4.36
C LEU A 270 -1.17 2.75 4.75
N GLY A 271 -1.39 2.40 6.03
CA GLY A 271 -2.60 1.70 6.47
C GLY A 271 -3.91 2.43 6.18
N GLU A 272 -3.91 3.77 6.20
CA GLU A 272 -5.10 4.58 5.92
C GLU A 272 -5.15 5.15 4.49
N ALA A 273 -4.05 5.07 3.74
CA ALA A 273 -4.00 5.41 2.31
C ALA A 273 -4.56 4.28 1.42
N GLY A 274 -5.44 3.43 1.97
CA GLY A 274 -6.04 2.30 1.27
C GLY A 274 -5.17 1.05 1.20
N VAL A 275 -4.16 0.86 2.06
CA VAL A 275 -3.30 -0.34 2.00
C VAL A 275 -3.86 -1.47 2.84
N GLU A 276 -4.33 -2.53 2.19
CA GLU A 276 -4.77 -3.75 2.85
C GLU A 276 -3.60 -4.74 2.93
N GLN A 277 -3.29 -5.19 4.15
CA GLN A 277 -2.22 -6.16 4.39
C GLN A 277 -2.82 -7.51 4.76
N VAL A 278 -2.54 -8.53 3.95
CA VAL A 278 -3.10 -9.87 4.13
C VAL A 278 -2.02 -10.93 4.03
N ILE A 279 -2.21 -12.06 4.72
CA ILE A 279 -1.50 -13.28 4.37
C ILE A 279 -2.31 -14.08 3.36
N LEU A 280 -1.69 -15.05 2.70
CA LEU A 280 -2.39 -15.94 1.76
C LEU A 280 -3.64 -16.61 2.37
N ALA A 281 -3.61 -16.88 3.69
CA ALA A 281 -4.74 -17.45 4.42
C ALA A 281 -5.89 -16.45 4.68
N ASP A 282 -5.66 -15.16 4.56
CA ASP A 282 -6.70 -14.14 4.80
C ASP A 282 -7.44 -13.76 3.49
N LEU A 283 -6.96 -14.19 2.32
CA LEU A 283 -7.51 -13.84 0.99
C LEU A 283 -8.95 -14.34 0.74
N VAL A 284 -9.41 -15.36 1.47
CA VAL A 284 -10.76 -15.90 1.32
C VAL A 284 -11.53 -15.69 2.63
N PRO A 285 -12.44 -14.70 2.68
CA PRO A 285 -13.21 -14.40 3.88
C PRO A 285 -14.00 -15.61 4.39
N GLY A 286 -14.03 -15.81 5.70
CA GLY A 286 -14.81 -16.87 6.35
C GLY A 286 -14.22 -18.28 6.19
N CYS A 287 -13.03 -18.43 5.62
CA CYS A 287 -12.35 -19.73 5.52
C CYS A 287 -11.21 -19.84 6.54
N GLY A 288 -11.30 -20.82 7.43
CA GLY A 288 -10.20 -21.20 8.31
C GLY A 288 -9.28 -22.23 7.65
N PHE A 289 -7.98 -22.07 7.83
CA PHE A 289 -6.96 -23.01 7.32
C PHE A 289 -6.35 -23.76 8.51
N GLY A 290 -6.59 -25.08 8.59
CA GLY A 290 -6.14 -25.89 9.74
C GLY A 290 -5.25 -27.10 9.39
N GLY A 291 -5.37 -27.65 8.18
CA GLY A 291 -4.60 -28.82 7.76
C GLY A 291 -3.23 -28.44 7.23
N VAL A 292 -2.17 -29.05 7.77
CA VAL A 292 -0.83 -28.98 7.17
C VAL A 292 -0.76 -30.01 6.06
N ASP A 293 -0.63 -29.53 4.82
CA ASP A 293 -0.45 -30.40 3.67
C ASP A 293 0.96 -31.01 3.64
N THR A 294 1.06 -32.24 3.14
CA THR A 294 2.36 -32.80 2.75
C THR A 294 2.94 -31.96 1.59
N ARG A 295 4.27 -31.98 1.42
CA ARG A 295 4.93 -31.23 0.32
C ARG A 295 4.36 -31.61 -1.05
N GLU A 296 4.05 -32.88 -1.25
CA GLU A 296 3.46 -33.39 -2.49
C GLU A 296 2.04 -32.85 -2.70
N ALA A 297 1.20 -32.89 -1.66
CA ALA A 297 -0.16 -32.36 -1.73
C ALA A 297 -0.17 -30.85 -2.02
N ALA A 298 0.69 -30.07 -1.33
CA ALA A 298 0.84 -28.63 -1.56
C ALA A 298 1.26 -28.33 -3.01
N ARG A 299 2.23 -29.10 -3.55
CA ARG A 299 2.66 -28.96 -4.94
C ARG A 299 1.52 -29.23 -5.92
N VAL A 300 0.76 -30.30 -5.73
CA VAL A 300 -0.37 -30.64 -6.62
C VAL A 300 -1.46 -29.58 -6.55
N LYS A 301 -1.82 -29.12 -5.33
CA LYS A 301 -2.83 -28.07 -5.11
C LYS A 301 -2.43 -26.72 -5.72
N GLY A 302 -1.13 -26.40 -5.78
CA GLY A 302 -0.61 -25.17 -6.39
C GLY A 302 -0.58 -25.16 -7.92
N LEU A 303 -0.85 -26.29 -8.59
CA LEU A 303 -0.90 -26.35 -10.05
C LEU A 303 -2.25 -25.88 -10.59
N LYS A 304 -2.25 -25.24 -11.76
CA LYS A 304 -3.48 -24.86 -12.50
C LYS A 304 -4.43 -26.03 -12.73
N LYS A 305 -3.92 -27.26 -12.80
CA LYS A 305 -4.73 -28.50 -12.93
C LYS A 305 -5.70 -28.70 -11.76
N MET A 306 -5.42 -28.15 -10.57
CA MET A 306 -6.29 -28.26 -9.41
C MET A 306 -7.65 -27.59 -9.65
N ALA A 307 -7.72 -26.53 -10.48
CA ALA A 307 -8.98 -25.92 -10.89
C ALA A 307 -9.92 -26.95 -11.54
N ASN A 308 -9.41 -27.78 -12.45
CA ASN A 308 -10.18 -28.84 -13.09
C ASN A 308 -10.66 -29.91 -12.10
N VAL A 309 -9.87 -30.18 -11.05
CA VAL A 309 -10.26 -31.12 -9.99
C VAL A 309 -11.42 -30.54 -9.18
N ILE A 310 -11.37 -29.25 -8.84
CA ILE A 310 -12.45 -28.54 -8.14
C ILE A 310 -13.71 -28.51 -9.01
N ASP A 311 -13.59 -28.18 -10.31
CA ASP A 311 -14.73 -28.17 -11.24
C ASP A 311 -15.39 -29.54 -11.32
N LYS A 312 -14.60 -30.62 -11.44
CA LYS A 312 -15.11 -32.00 -11.42
C LYS A 312 -15.76 -32.35 -10.09
N ALA A 313 -15.17 -31.94 -8.96
CA ALA A 313 -15.73 -32.20 -7.63
C ALA A 313 -17.06 -31.47 -7.42
N VAL A 314 -17.20 -30.23 -7.91
CA VAL A 314 -18.46 -29.48 -7.87
C VAL A 314 -19.50 -30.11 -8.81
N ALA A 315 -19.10 -30.54 -10.01
CA ALA A 315 -19.98 -31.23 -10.94
C ALA A 315 -20.47 -32.58 -10.39
N ASP A 316 -19.62 -33.31 -9.67
CA ASP A 316 -19.95 -34.58 -9.01
C ASP A 316 -20.99 -34.40 -7.89
N ARG A 317 -21.14 -33.21 -7.30
CA ARG A 317 -22.23 -32.91 -6.34
C ARG A 317 -23.59 -32.70 -7.00
N GLN A 318 -23.63 -32.45 -8.31
CA GLN A 318 -24.87 -32.25 -9.06
C GLN A 318 -25.43 -33.60 -9.53
N ARG A 319 -25.97 -34.37 -8.58
CA ARG A 319 -26.40 -35.75 -8.83
C ARG A 319 -27.92 -35.81 -9.01
N PRO A 320 -28.42 -36.38 -10.12
CA PRO A 320 -29.83 -36.75 -10.19
C PRO A 320 -30.11 -37.94 -9.26
N LEU A 321 -31.39 -38.15 -8.97
CA LEU A 321 -31.84 -39.33 -8.24
C LEU A 321 -31.58 -40.61 -9.06
N LYS A 322 -31.20 -41.68 -8.35
CA LYS A 322 -31.03 -43.00 -8.94
C LYS A 322 -32.39 -43.68 -9.19
N GLU A 323 -33.28 -43.55 -8.22
CA GLU A 323 -34.60 -44.19 -8.18
C GLU A 323 -35.67 -43.15 -7.84
N ASP A 324 -36.92 -43.49 -8.16
CA ASP A 324 -38.08 -42.65 -7.83
C ASP A 324 -38.21 -42.52 -6.31
N VAL A 325 -38.49 -41.30 -5.84
CA VAL A 325 -38.77 -41.05 -4.42
C VAL A 325 -40.24 -40.75 -4.26
N VAL A 326 -40.91 -41.45 -3.34
CA VAL A 326 -42.34 -41.32 -3.07
C VAL A 326 -42.54 -40.68 -1.72
N PHE A 327 -43.41 -39.67 -1.65
CA PHE A 327 -43.75 -38.96 -0.44
C PHE A 327 -45.24 -39.12 -0.14
N PRO A 328 -45.64 -39.36 1.12
CA PRO A 328 -47.04 -39.27 1.52
C PRO A 328 -47.50 -37.81 1.40
N TYR A 329 -48.65 -37.58 0.78
CA TYR A 329 -49.22 -36.25 0.62
C TYR A 329 -50.75 -36.32 0.69
N ARG A 330 -51.32 -35.62 1.68
CA ARG A 330 -52.76 -35.67 2.02
C ARG A 330 -53.22 -37.13 2.18
N THR A 331 -54.22 -37.56 1.38
CA THR A 331 -54.79 -38.92 1.39
C THR A 331 -54.11 -39.87 0.40
N GLY A 332 -53.03 -39.45 -0.26
CA GLY A 332 -52.34 -40.25 -1.26
C GLY A 332 -50.82 -40.04 -1.26
N TYR A 333 -50.22 -40.17 -2.44
CA TYR A 333 -48.78 -40.07 -2.61
C TYR A 333 -48.42 -39.16 -3.79
N VAL A 334 -47.35 -38.39 -3.64
CA VAL A 334 -46.66 -37.71 -4.72
C VAL A 334 -45.29 -38.35 -4.94
N ARG A 335 -44.73 -38.18 -6.13
CA ARG A 335 -43.49 -38.84 -6.52
C ARG A 335 -42.56 -37.89 -7.27
N LEU A 336 -41.31 -37.85 -6.85
CA LEU A 336 -40.24 -37.30 -7.67
C LEU A 336 -39.63 -38.42 -8.52
N ARG A 337 -39.88 -38.39 -9.82
CA ARG A 337 -39.32 -39.39 -10.74
C ARG A 337 -37.82 -39.19 -10.95
N ALA A 338 -37.07 -40.29 -11.06
CA ALA A 338 -35.64 -40.24 -11.35
C ALA A 338 -35.35 -39.51 -12.67
N GLU A 339 -36.17 -39.75 -13.70
CA GLU A 339 -36.10 -39.10 -15.01
C GLU A 339 -36.25 -37.58 -14.91
N ALA A 340 -37.30 -37.10 -14.22
CA ALA A 340 -37.51 -35.67 -14.00
C ALA A 340 -36.30 -35.02 -13.30
N SER A 341 -35.70 -35.68 -12.30
CA SER A 341 -34.49 -35.15 -11.65
C SER A 341 -33.29 -35.06 -12.60
N ARG A 342 -33.15 -35.97 -13.58
CA ARG A 342 -32.07 -35.91 -14.59
C ARG A 342 -32.26 -34.71 -15.52
N ASP A 343 -33.49 -34.46 -15.94
CA ASP A 343 -33.82 -33.33 -16.80
C ASP A 343 -33.62 -32.00 -16.10
N ILE A 344 -34.04 -31.90 -14.83
CA ILE A 344 -33.82 -30.71 -13.98
C ILE A 344 -32.32 -30.43 -13.83
N VAL A 345 -31.51 -31.44 -13.49
CA VAL A 345 -30.05 -31.27 -13.37
C VAL A 345 -29.42 -30.88 -14.70
N LYS A 346 -29.86 -31.47 -15.82
CA LYS A 346 -29.37 -31.13 -17.16
C LYS A 346 -29.74 -29.70 -17.57
N ALA A 347 -30.96 -29.27 -17.28
CA ALA A 347 -31.43 -27.91 -17.52
C ALA A 347 -30.66 -26.90 -16.66
N ALA A 348 -30.45 -27.21 -15.37
CA ALA A 348 -29.68 -26.38 -14.45
C ALA A 348 -28.23 -26.17 -14.94
N ARG A 349 -27.56 -27.25 -15.39
CA ARG A 349 -26.21 -27.20 -15.95
C ARG A 349 -26.10 -26.36 -17.22
N ARG A 350 -27.15 -26.35 -18.05
CA ARG A 350 -27.17 -25.56 -19.30
C ARG A 350 -27.45 -24.09 -19.05
N ARG A 351 -28.28 -23.78 -18.05
CA ARG A 351 -28.79 -22.43 -17.79
C ARG A 351 -27.89 -21.60 -16.88
N PHE A 352 -27.12 -22.23 -15.99
CA PHE A 352 -26.34 -21.51 -14.97
C PHE A 352 -24.85 -21.87 -15.02
N HIS A 353 -24.00 -20.86 -14.88
CA HIS A 353 -22.54 -21.04 -14.84
C HIS A 353 -22.02 -21.46 -13.46
N ARG A 354 -22.67 -21.03 -12.36
CA ARG A 354 -22.26 -21.37 -10.98
C ARG A 354 -23.28 -22.30 -10.32
N HIS A 355 -22.78 -23.29 -9.58
CA HIS A 355 -23.62 -24.28 -8.89
C HIS A 355 -24.70 -23.64 -8.00
N ASN A 356 -24.31 -22.70 -7.12
CA ASN A 356 -25.24 -22.11 -6.14
C ASN A 356 -26.28 -21.18 -6.79
N GLN A 357 -26.02 -20.62 -7.98
CA GLN A 357 -27.01 -19.83 -8.71
C GLN A 357 -28.18 -20.70 -9.18
N ALA A 358 -27.90 -21.95 -9.54
CA ALA A 358 -28.91 -22.91 -9.98
C ALA A 358 -29.82 -23.41 -8.84
N ARG A 359 -29.44 -23.20 -7.57
CA ARG A 359 -30.14 -23.77 -6.41
C ARG A 359 -31.64 -23.45 -6.40
N ARG A 360 -32.01 -22.17 -6.52
CA ARG A 360 -33.43 -21.76 -6.51
C ARG A 360 -34.21 -22.33 -7.68
N PHE A 361 -33.59 -22.40 -8.85
CA PHE A 361 -34.21 -23.01 -10.03
C PHE A 361 -34.46 -24.51 -9.80
N VAL A 362 -33.45 -25.25 -9.34
CA VAL A 362 -33.58 -26.68 -9.05
C VAL A 362 -34.63 -26.94 -7.97
N GLU A 363 -34.64 -26.15 -6.90
CA GLU A 363 -35.66 -26.26 -5.84
C GLU A 363 -37.07 -26.09 -6.42
N ASN A 364 -37.31 -25.04 -7.22
CA ASN A 364 -38.63 -24.78 -7.82
C ASN A 364 -39.06 -25.89 -8.78
N GLU A 365 -38.16 -26.33 -9.67
CA GLU A 365 -38.47 -27.39 -10.64
C GLU A 365 -38.72 -28.74 -9.95
N ILE A 366 -38.03 -29.04 -8.85
CA ILE A 366 -38.31 -30.23 -8.06
C ILE A 366 -39.73 -30.20 -7.50
N TRP A 367 -40.16 -29.08 -6.91
CA TRP A 367 -41.52 -28.96 -6.37
C TRP A 367 -42.58 -29.04 -7.47
N ASN A 368 -42.34 -28.40 -8.62
CA ASN A 368 -43.21 -28.51 -9.79
C ASN A 368 -43.32 -29.97 -10.28
N ALA A 369 -42.19 -30.68 -10.37
CA ALA A 369 -42.16 -32.07 -10.80
C ALA A 369 -42.88 -33.00 -9.81
N ILE A 370 -42.81 -32.73 -8.50
CA ILE A 370 -43.54 -33.48 -7.47
C ILE A 370 -45.04 -33.20 -7.58
N ALA A 371 -45.44 -31.92 -7.63
CA ALA A 371 -46.84 -31.51 -7.70
C ALA A 371 -47.55 -32.09 -8.93
N ALA A 372 -46.87 -32.13 -10.08
CA ALA A 372 -47.40 -32.70 -11.33
C ALA A 372 -47.72 -34.21 -11.27
N THR A 373 -47.26 -34.93 -10.24
CA THR A 373 -47.58 -36.36 -10.07
C THR A 373 -48.83 -36.62 -9.22
N TRP A 374 -49.41 -35.58 -8.62
CA TRP A 374 -50.65 -35.69 -7.87
C TRP A 374 -51.82 -36.00 -8.81
N ARG A 375 -52.64 -36.99 -8.43
CA ARG A 375 -53.78 -37.45 -9.24
C ARG A 375 -55.15 -36.92 -8.77
N GLY A 376 -55.17 -36.17 -7.66
CA GLY A 376 -56.40 -35.72 -7.02
C GLY A 376 -56.82 -34.27 -7.36
N GLY A 377 -56.43 -33.75 -8.52
CA GLY A 377 -56.68 -32.36 -8.97
C GLY A 377 -55.40 -31.54 -9.14
N ASP A 378 -55.53 -30.22 -9.28
CA ASP A 378 -54.38 -29.31 -9.29
C ASP A 378 -53.77 -29.21 -7.88
N ALA A 379 -52.49 -29.55 -7.75
CA ALA A 379 -51.71 -29.33 -6.54
C ALA A 379 -50.80 -28.12 -6.75
N ASP A 380 -50.93 -27.13 -5.87
CA ASP A 380 -49.99 -26.00 -5.86
C ASP A 380 -48.61 -26.49 -5.38
N PRO A 381 -47.52 -26.24 -6.14
CA PRO A 381 -46.16 -26.53 -5.71
C PRO A 381 -45.77 -25.90 -4.36
N GLU A 382 -46.33 -24.74 -3.99
CA GLU A 382 -46.09 -24.12 -2.68
C GLU A 382 -46.75 -24.90 -1.54
N ASP A 383 -48.00 -25.35 -1.72
CA ASP A 383 -48.71 -26.21 -0.75
C ASP A 383 -47.96 -27.53 -0.52
N VAL A 384 -47.47 -28.15 -1.59
CA VAL A 384 -46.70 -29.40 -1.52
C VAL A 384 -45.40 -29.18 -0.74
N ARG A 385 -44.73 -28.05 -0.97
CA ARG A 385 -43.50 -27.69 -0.27
C ARG A 385 -43.71 -27.43 1.21
N GLU A 386 -44.78 -26.77 1.62
CA GLU A 386 -45.07 -26.51 3.04
C GLU A 386 -45.38 -27.79 3.80
N GLN A 387 -46.21 -28.67 3.25
CA GLN A 387 -46.59 -29.92 3.92
C GLN A 387 -45.43 -30.91 4.03
N LEU A 388 -44.55 -30.99 3.03
CA LEU A 388 -43.42 -31.92 3.02
C LEU A 388 -42.16 -31.40 3.73
N ARG A 389 -42.06 -30.10 4.05
CA ARG A 389 -40.94 -29.57 4.87
C ARG A 389 -41.16 -29.74 6.38
N GLY A 390 -42.41 -29.96 6.81
CA GLY A 390 -42.77 -30.19 8.22
C GLY A 390 -42.69 -31.65 8.67
N THR A 391 -42.24 -32.55 7.79
CA THR A 391 -41.99 -33.98 8.04
C THR A 391 -40.51 -34.28 7.88
#